data_AF-A0AAV6IZ65-F1
#
_entry.id   AF-A0AAV6IZ65-F1
#
_cell.length_a   1.000
_cell.length_b   1.000
_cell.length_c   1.000
_cell.angle_alpha   90.00
_cell.angle_beta   90.00
_cell.angle_gamma   90.00
#
_symmetry.space_group_name_H-M   'P 1'
#
loop_
_entity.id
_entity.type
_entity.pdbx_description
1 polymer ?
#
loop_
_entity_poly.entity_id
_entity_poly.type
_entity_poly.pdbx_seq_one_letter_code
_entity_poly.pdbx_strand_id
1 'polypeptide(L)'
;MDVVKPPPFTLALRNQSCSRDPIPIHSPGVWDMEEMKSFLGFALPRLQLQLAVIFLLTQSLYLLLKRFHLPRVASEIMAGFILGPTILGKIIPSFSKTLFPPEGDIFLNSLSKIGYIFFMFMAGVKMDPSMVMKSGKKAWTIGVVSLAFPVVFSMGVSFPLSDMVTWAKTPGIRFVVATQTLTPFPVVSRLLIDLQIMNSELGHLALASALIRELLSLIISTTTSYTRVGSQGSAPLGIQALSLFLITASISGFVARAGFLWIVRQTPEGKPVKEAHIIFISSVVLVSAIMCDNLGILYHYGPFLLGLFVPDGPPLGSTLVERLETLVSGWFAPLLLTYCGLHSDIFAVSDLRYQFILWTVLFGATVVKFAANFVSAFICKMPVKDAIALSLLLSGQGIVELAAFLAFRENEVNNHFLRITSSMGA
;
A
#
# COMPACT_ATOMS: atom_id res chain seq x y z
N MET A 1 45.52 -2.46 -54.39
CA MET A 1 44.37 -1.56 -54.17
C MET A 1 43.54 -2.16 -53.07
N ASP A 2 43.55 -1.45 -51.96
CA ASP A 2 43.43 -1.98 -50.61
C ASP A 2 42.00 -2.30 -50.17
N VAL A 3 41.87 -3.47 -49.54
CA VAL A 3 40.72 -3.89 -48.76
C VAL A 3 40.76 -3.13 -47.44
N VAL A 4 39.84 -2.19 -47.25
CA VAL A 4 39.69 -1.42 -46.01
C VAL A 4 39.19 -2.35 -44.90
N LYS A 5 40.10 -2.77 -44.03
CA LYS A 5 39.78 -3.40 -42.74
C LYS A 5 39.09 -2.37 -41.83
N PRO A 6 37.98 -2.71 -41.15
CA PRO A 6 37.46 -1.88 -40.08
C PRO A 6 38.46 -1.83 -38.91
N PRO A 7 38.53 -0.71 -38.17
CA PRO A 7 39.49 -0.52 -37.09
C PRO A 7 39.26 -1.56 -35.99
N PRO A 8 40.32 -2.00 -35.29
CA PRO A 8 40.19 -2.97 -34.22
C PRO A 8 39.40 -2.33 -33.07
N PHE A 9 38.26 -2.94 -32.75
CA PHE A 9 37.57 -2.77 -31.47
C PHE A 9 38.52 -3.31 -30.38
N THR A 10 39.49 -2.50 -29.99
CA THR A 10 40.34 -2.78 -28.83
C THR A 10 39.46 -2.69 -27.60
N LEU A 11 39.07 -3.88 -27.13
CA LEU A 11 38.60 -4.21 -25.80
C LEU A 11 39.26 -3.36 -24.71
N ALA A 12 38.64 -2.22 -24.39
CA ALA A 12 38.77 -1.54 -23.11
C ALA A 12 37.60 -1.96 -22.20
N LEU A 13 37.27 -3.25 -22.19
CA LEU A 13 36.44 -3.89 -21.16
C LEU A 13 37.35 -4.64 -20.18
N ARG A 14 38.32 -3.93 -19.61
CA ARG A 14 39.15 -4.43 -18.53
C ARG A 14 38.93 -3.53 -17.31
N ASN A 15 38.19 -4.06 -16.33
CA ASN A 15 37.98 -3.52 -14.98
C ASN A 15 37.05 -2.31 -14.80
N GLN A 16 35.83 -2.36 -15.34
CA GLN A 16 34.68 -1.81 -14.59
C GLN A 16 33.81 -2.98 -14.13
N SER A 17 34.33 -3.71 -13.15
CA SER A 17 33.45 -4.31 -12.16
C SER A 17 32.62 -3.13 -11.61
N CYS A 18 31.32 -3.09 -11.88
CA CYS A 18 30.39 -2.24 -11.16
C CYS A 18 30.31 -2.71 -9.69
N SER A 19 31.43 -2.64 -8.97
CA SER A 19 31.43 -2.64 -7.53
C SER A 19 30.95 -1.26 -7.13
N ARG A 20 29.64 -1.11 -6.92
CA ARG A 20 29.17 -0.02 -6.07
C ARG A 20 29.87 -0.24 -4.73
N ASP A 21 30.77 0.65 -4.37
CA ASP A 21 31.36 0.62 -3.04
C ASP A 21 30.21 0.59 -2.03
N PRO A 22 30.21 -0.36 -1.08
CA PRO A 22 29.13 -0.49 -0.13
C PRO A 22 29.04 0.81 0.68
N ILE A 23 27.83 1.40 0.74
CA ILE A 23 27.60 2.61 1.52
C ILE A 23 27.92 2.30 2.98
N PRO A 24 28.90 2.97 3.60
CA PRO A 24 29.25 2.71 4.98
C PRO A 24 28.05 3.00 5.89
N ILE A 25 27.76 2.06 6.79
CA ILE A 25 26.55 2.07 7.62
C ILE A 25 26.65 3.15 8.71
N HIS A 26 27.79 3.20 9.40
CA HIS A 26 28.05 4.12 10.52
C HIS A 26 29.11 5.15 10.14
N SER A 27 28.94 6.38 10.65
CA SER A 27 29.97 7.41 10.56
C SER A 27 31.03 7.19 11.64
N PRO A 28 32.34 7.34 11.33
CA PRO A 28 33.39 7.31 12.34
C PRO A 28 33.37 8.54 13.26
N GLY A 29 32.49 9.53 12.99
CA GLY A 29 32.32 10.74 13.78
C GLY A 29 32.97 11.96 13.15
N VAL A 30 32.67 13.14 13.72
CA VAL A 30 33.16 14.44 13.22
C VAL A 30 34.68 14.60 13.39
N TRP A 31 35.28 13.83 14.31
CA TRP A 31 36.67 13.94 14.70
C TRP A 31 37.62 13.07 13.88
N ASP A 32 37.09 12.16 13.06
CA ASP A 32 37.89 11.29 12.21
C ASP A 32 38.11 11.97 10.85
N MET A 33 39.28 12.63 10.72
CA MET A 33 39.60 13.57 9.63
C MET A 33 40.12 12.88 8.36
N GLU A 34 40.35 11.56 8.37
CA GLU A 34 41.02 10.85 7.26
C GLU A 34 40.11 10.60 6.05
N GLU A 35 38.79 10.52 6.25
CA GLU A 35 37.81 10.45 5.16
C GLU A 35 36.83 11.62 5.25
N MET A 36 37.07 12.68 4.48
CA MET A 36 36.16 13.84 4.32
C MET A 36 34.87 13.49 3.55
N LYS A 37 34.21 12.38 3.88
CA LYS A 37 32.82 12.15 3.49
C LYS A 37 31.95 12.94 4.45
N SER A 38 31.08 13.81 3.91
CA SER A 38 30.05 14.50 4.71
C SER A 38 29.32 13.47 5.58
N PHE A 39 28.87 13.84 6.78
CA PHE A 39 28.06 12.99 7.66
C PHE A 39 26.86 12.34 6.94
N LEU A 40 26.37 13.03 5.91
CA LEU A 40 25.30 12.57 5.01
C LEU A 40 25.75 11.55 3.96
N GLY A 41 27.02 11.17 3.91
CA GLY A 41 27.57 10.10 3.07
C GLY A 41 27.26 8.70 3.60
N PHE A 42 26.97 8.59 4.90
CA PHE A 42 26.70 7.33 5.59
C PHE A 42 25.21 6.99 5.57
N ALA A 43 24.88 5.68 5.53
CA ALA A 43 23.49 5.24 5.37
C ALA A 43 22.61 5.54 6.60
N LEU A 44 23.05 5.20 7.81
CA LEU A 44 22.22 5.38 9.02
C LEU A 44 21.99 6.84 9.39
N PRO A 45 23.01 7.72 9.45
CA PRO A 45 22.76 9.09 9.86
C PRO A 45 21.93 9.85 8.84
N ARG A 46 22.08 9.52 7.55
CA ARG A 46 21.20 10.01 6.49
C ARG A 46 19.75 9.56 6.72
N LEU A 47 19.52 8.27 6.98
CA LEU A 47 18.17 7.74 7.25
C LEU A 47 17.55 8.41 8.48
N GLN A 48 18.31 8.57 9.57
CA GLN A 48 17.83 9.26 10.78
C GLN A 48 17.44 10.72 10.49
N LEU A 49 18.24 11.44 9.70
CA LEU A 49 17.90 12.80 9.29
C LEU A 49 16.67 12.83 8.37
N GLN A 50 16.58 11.91 7.40
CA GLN A 50 15.40 11.79 6.53
C GLN A 50 14.13 11.61 7.38
N LEU A 51 14.16 10.69 8.36
CA LEU A 51 13.05 10.47 9.28
C LEU A 51 12.71 11.73 10.08
N ALA A 52 13.71 12.38 10.67
CA ALA A 52 13.51 13.60 11.45
C ALA A 52 12.86 14.71 10.59
N VAL A 53 13.35 14.93 9.37
CA VAL A 53 12.80 15.92 8.44
C VAL A 53 11.38 15.57 8.02
N ILE A 54 11.10 14.30 7.68
CA ILE A 54 9.77 13.82 7.33
C ILE A 54 8.79 14.08 8.48
N PHE A 55 9.14 13.69 9.72
CA PHE A 55 8.26 13.84 10.86
C PHE A 55 8.06 15.31 11.26
N LEU A 56 9.11 16.12 11.27
CA LEU A 56 8.99 17.55 11.57
C LEU A 56 8.11 18.26 10.54
N LEU A 57 8.27 17.95 9.25
CA LEU A 57 7.49 18.57 8.19
C LEU A 57 6.03 18.13 8.24
N THR A 58 5.76 16.83 8.36
CA THR A 58 4.39 16.30 8.47
C THR A 58 3.66 16.89 9.68
N GLN A 59 4.32 16.96 10.84
CA GLN A 59 3.72 17.51 12.05
C GLN A 59 3.46 19.02 11.93
N SER A 60 4.40 19.77 11.36
CA SER A 60 4.24 21.22 11.12
C SER A 60 3.08 21.50 10.16
N LEU A 61 3.00 20.76 9.05
CA LEU A 61 1.91 20.86 8.10
C LEU A 61 0.58 20.44 8.73
N TYR A 62 0.55 19.38 9.53
CA TYR A 62 -0.64 18.96 10.25
C TYR A 62 -1.17 20.07 11.17
N LEU A 63 -0.31 20.75 11.93
CA LEU A 63 -0.71 21.86 12.79
C LEU A 63 -1.32 23.02 12.00
N LEU A 64 -0.80 23.32 10.82
CA LEU A 64 -1.33 24.36 9.92
C LEU A 64 -2.66 23.93 9.28
N LEU A 65 -2.71 22.73 8.71
CA LEU A 65 -3.85 22.18 7.96
C LEU A 65 -5.03 21.82 8.87
N LYS A 66 -4.77 21.49 10.14
CA LYS A 66 -5.80 21.27 11.16
C LYS A 66 -6.69 22.49 11.34
N ARG A 67 -6.16 23.72 11.15
CA ARG A 67 -6.97 24.95 11.20
C ARG A 67 -8.00 25.03 10.07
N PHE A 68 -7.74 24.35 8.95
CA PHE A 68 -8.62 24.28 7.79
C PHE A 68 -9.54 23.05 7.79
N HIS A 69 -9.59 22.29 8.90
CA HIS A 69 -10.37 21.05 9.01
C HIS A 69 -9.99 19.98 7.98
N LEU A 70 -8.74 19.99 7.52
CA LEU A 70 -8.22 18.96 6.61
C LEU A 70 -7.77 17.72 7.40
N PRO A 71 -7.99 16.51 6.86
CA PRO A 71 -7.60 15.27 7.51
C PRO A 71 -6.08 15.13 7.57
N ARG A 72 -5.59 14.38 8.57
CA ARG A 72 -4.15 14.20 8.79
C ARG A 72 -3.43 13.61 7.57
N VAL A 73 -4.06 12.68 6.87
CA VAL A 73 -3.51 12.05 5.65
C VAL A 73 -3.12 13.07 4.58
N ALA A 74 -3.86 14.18 4.45
CA ALA A 74 -3.54 15.24 3.48
C ALA A 74 -2.18 15.89 3.80
N SER A 75 -1.91 16.17 5.07
CA SER A 75 -0.62 16.76 5.50
C SER A 75 0.57 15.82 5.25
N GLU A 76 0.35 14.51 5.39
CA GLU A 76 1.37 13.47 5.19
C GLU A 76 1.75 13.35 3.71
N ILE A 77 0.75 13.37 2.81
CA ILE A 77 0.99 13.35 1.36
C ILE A 77 1.64 14.66 0.89
N MET A 78 1.16 15.81 1.38
CA MET A 78 1.73 17.12 1.04
C MET A 78 3.20 17.25 1.45
N ALA A 79 3.57 16.74 2.64
CA ALA A 79 4.96 16.68 3.07
C ALA A 79 5.83 15.90 2.06
N GLY A 80 5.30 14.79 1.53
CA GLY A 80 5.97 13.99 0.51
C GLY A 80 6.20 14.78 -0.78
N PHE A 81 5.17 15.46 -1.29
CA PHE A 81 5.34 16.31 -2.49
C PHE A 81 6.34 17.44 -2.30
N ILE A 82 6.38 18.03 -1.09
CA ILE A 82 7.33 19.08 -0.75
C ILE A 82 8.75 18.52 -0.76
N LEU A 83 9.00 17.39 -0.10
CA LEU A 83 10.33 16.77 -0.03
C LEU A 83 10.76 16.11 -1.36
N GLY A 84 9.81 15.75 -2.21
CA GLY A 84 10.01 15.04 -3.46
C GLY A 84 10.61 15.90 -4.58
N PRO A 85 10.76 15.32 -5.78
CA PRO A 85 11.29 16.00 -6.95
C PRO A 85 10.38 17.16 -7.40
N THR A 86 9.09 17.11 -7.06
CA THR A 86 8.08 18.10 -7.44
C THR A 86 8.44 19.51 -6.96
N ILE A 87 8.84 19.67 -5.69
CA ILE A 87 9.13 20.99 -5.09
C ILE A 87 10.61 21.10 -4.72
N LEU A 88 11.07 20.35 -3.71
CA LEU A 88 12.44 20.48 -3.21
C LEU A 88 13.49 20.10 -4.26
N GLY A 89 13.22 19.07 -5.07
CA GLY A 89 14.10 18.68 -6.17
C GLY A 89 14.27 19.74 -7.26
N LYS A 90 13.29 20.64 -7.42
CA LYS A 90 13.37 21.76 -8.37
C LYS A 90 13.98 23.03 -7.76
N ILE A 91 13.60 23.37 -6.54
CA ILE A 91 14.05 24.60 -5.87
C ILE A 91 15.52 24.46 -5.43
N ILE A 92 15.88 23.32 -4.83
CA ILE A 92 17.22 23.08 -4.29
C ILE A 92 17.69 21.66 -4.69
N PRO A 93 18.06 21.44 -5.96
CA PRO A 93 18.43 20.11 -6.47
C PRO A 93 19.64 19.52 -5.73
N SER A 94 20.58 20.36 -5.30
CA SER A 94 21.75 19.92 -4.53
C SER A 94 21.34 19.30 -3.19
N PHE A 95 20.45 19.94 -2.44
CA PHE A 95 19.99 19.44 -1.15
C PHE A 95 19.13 18.18 -1.30
N SER A 96 18.26 18.13 -2.31
CA SER A 96 17.47 16.94 -2.61
C SER A 96 18.36 15.73 -2.96
N LYS A 97 19.39 15.91 -3.79
CA LYS A 97 20.34 14.83 -4.13
C LYS A 97 21.18 14.37 -2.93
N THR A 98 21.54 15.28 -2.02
CA THR A 98 22.29 14.92 -0.82
C THR A 98 21.41 14.18 0.20
N LEU A 99 20.17 14.62 0.40
CA LEU A 99 19.27 14.05 1.40
C LEU A 99 18.54 12.80 0.91
N PHE A 100 18.10 12.76 -0.34
CA PHE A 100 17.38 11.64 -0.97
C PHE A 100 18.11 11.10 -2.22
N PRO A 101 19.33 10.54 -2.06
CA PRO A 101 20.02 9.91 -3.17
C PRO A 101 19.34 8.58 -3.55
N PRO A 102 19.38 8.19 -4.83
CA PRO A 102 18.73 6.97 -5.32
C PRO A 102 19.28 5.69 -4.65
N GLU A 103 20.53 5.72 -4.20
CA GLU A 103 21.16 4.57 -3.54
C GLU A 103 20.65 4.32 -2.11
N GLY A 104 20.21 5.39 -1.41
CA GLY A 104 19.66 5.31 -0.06
C GLY A 104 18.17 4.98 -0.01
N ASP A 105 17.49 5.02 -1.16
CA ASP A 105 16.05 4.85 -1.27
C ASP A 105 15.58 3.49 -0.74
N ILE A 106 16.39 2.44 -0.92
CA ILE A 106 16.06 1.08 -0.49
C ILE A 106 15.82 0.96 1.01
N PHE A 107 16.52 1.75 1.84
CA PHE A 107 16.36 1.73 3.29
C PHE A 107 15.04 2.39 3.71
N LEU A 108 14.74 3.56 3.15
CA LEU A 108 13.50 4.28 3.40
C LEU A 108 12.29 3.49 2.90
N ASN A 109 12.41 2.85 1.72
CA ASN A 109 11.41 1.96 1.16
C ASN A 109 11.12 0.76 2.07
N SER A 110 12.19 0.07 2.51
CA SER A 110 12.06 -1.11 3.37
C SER A 110 11.36 -0.76 4.69
N LEU A 111 11.75 0.37 5.31
CA LEU A 111 11.11 0.85 6.54
C LEU A 111 9.65 1.25 6.31
N SER A 112 9.33 1.86 5.16
CA SER A 112 7.96 2.18 4.76
C SER A 112 7.08 0.94 4.63
N LYS A 113 7.61 -0.12 4.02
CA LYS A 113 6.89 -1.40 3.84
C LYS A 113 6.69 -2.13 5.16
N ILE A 114 7.68 -2.13 6.06
CA ILE A 114 7.51 -2.65 7.43
C ILE A 114 6.42 -1.87 8.16
N GLY A 115 6.43 -0.54 8.02
CA GLY A 115 5.37 0.30 8.56
C GLY A 115 3.98 -0.05 8.03
N TYR A 116 3.88 -0.32 6.72
CA TYR A 116 2.64 -0.76 6.09
C TYR A 116 2.17 -2.14 6.56
N ILE A 117 3.10 -3.08 6.77
CA ILE A 117 2.81 -4.41 7.32
C ILE A 117 2.12 -4.30 8.69
N PHE A 118 2.70 -3.50 9.60
CA PHE A 118 2.09 -3.27 10.91
C PHE A 118 0.79 -2.46 10.82
N PHE A 119 0.69 -1.51 9.89
CA PHE A 119 -0.56 -0.79 9.62
C PHE A 119 -1.69 -1.74 9.21
N MET A 120 -1.43 -2.66 8.29
CA MET A 120 -2.43 -3.62 7.82
C MET A 120 -2.76 -4.66 8.89
N PHE A 121 -1.80 -5.10 9.69
CA PHE A 121 -2.07 -5.92 10.88
C PHE A 121 -3.00 -5.21 11.85
N MET A 122 -2.68 -3.96 12.23
CA MET A 122 -3.51 -3.19 13.15
C MET A 122 -4.92 -2.94 12.61
N ALA A 123 -5.05 -2.75 11.29
CA ALA A 123 -6.37 -2.62 10.68
C ALA A 123 -7.17 -3.93 10.72
N GLY A 124 -6.51 -5.08 10.60
CA GLY A 124 -7.12 -6.40 10.80
C GLY A 124 -7.53 -6.64 12.26
N VAL A 125 -6.73 -6.21 13.24
CA VAL A 125 -7.07 -6.33 14.69
C VAL A 125 -8.22 -5.41 15.09
N LYS A 126 -8.42 -4.29 14.38
CA LYS A 126 -9.55 -3.37 14.59
C LYS A 126 -10.84 -3.82 13.87
N MET A 127 -10.73 -4.83 13.03
CA MET A 127 -11.82 -5.31 12.20
C MET A 127 -12.55 -6.42 12.95
N ASP A 128 -13.81 -6.14 13.31
CA ASP A 128 -14.68 -7.15 13.93
C ASP A 128 -15.38 -8.00 12.84
N PRO A 129 -14.98 -9.27 12.60
CA PRO A 129 -15.63 -10.12 11.62
C PRO A 129 -17.07 -10.47 12.03
N SER A 130 -17.42 -10.34 13.31
CA SER A 130 -18.80 -10.48 13.76
C SER A 130 -19.70 -9.39 13.19
N MET A 131 -19.15 -8.23 12.80
CA MET A 131 -19.88 -7.23 12.03
C MET A 131 -20.45 -7.88 10.78
N VAL A 132 -19.65 -8.53 9.93
CA VAL A 132 -20.13 -9.17 8.67
C VAL A 132 -21.34 -10.08 8.89
N MET A 133 -21.31 -10.86 9.98
CA MET A 133 -22.38 -11.81 10.30
C MET A 133 -23.64 -11.11 10.84
N LYS A 134 -23.48 -10.00 11.57
CA LYS A 134 -24.58 -9.20 12.15
C LYS A 134 -25.12 -8.11 11.22
N SER A 135 -24.40 -7.77 10.13
CA SER A 135 -24.65 -6.59 9.30
C SER A 135 -25.95 -6.59 8.50
N GLY A 136 -26.71 -7.69 8.56
CA GLY A 136 -27.97 -7.86 7.83
C GLY A 136 -27.81 -7.83 6.31
N LYS A 137 -28.94 -7.91 5.59
CA LYS A 137 -28.95 -7.95 4.12
C LYS A 137 -28.42 -6.66 3.47
N LYS A 138 -28.61 -5.50 4.12
CA LYS A 138 -28.24 -4.20 3.56
C LYS A 138 -26.74 -4.08 3.29
N ALA A 139 -25.89 -4.38 4.29
CA ALA A 139 -24.44 -4.28 4.12
C ALA A 139 -23.91 -5.26 3.06
N TRP A 140 -24.48 -6.46 2.98
CA TRP A 140 -24.15 -7.44 1.94
C TRP A 140 -24.51 -6.94 0.55
N THR A 141 -25.72 -6.42 0.36
CA THR A 141 -26.14 -5.85 -0.93
C THR A 141 -25.23 -4.69 -1.32
N ILE A 142 -24.91 -3.78 -0.39
CA ILE A 142 -24.03 -2.64 -0.66
C ILE A 142 -22.61 -3.13 -0.99
N GLY A 143 -22.02 -4.01 -0.18
CA GLY A 143 -20.67 -4.54 -0.39
C GLY A 143 -20.50 -5.30 -1.71
N VAL A 144 -21.47 -6.15 -2.08
CA VAL A 144 -21.40 -6.95 -3.31
C VAL A 144 -21.64 -6.08 -4.55
N VAL A 145 -22.69 -5.25 -4.55
CA VAL A 145 -23.04 -4.40 -5.71
C VAL A 145 -21.95 -3.34 -5.93
N SER A 146 -21.44 -2.73 -4.86
CA SER A 146 -20.33 -1.75 -4.96
C SER A 146 -19.02 -2.36 -5.42
N LEU A 147 -18.82 -3.67 -5.32
CA LEU A 147 -17.66 -4.36 -5.90
C LEU A 147 -17.89 -4.74 -7.36
N ALA A 148 -19.05 -5.34 -7.65
CA ALA A 148 -19.35 -5.86 -8.97
C ALA A 148 -19.38 -4.75 -10.03
N PHE A 149 -20.02 -3.61 -9.72
CA PHE A 149 -20.24 -2.56 -10.70
C PHE A 149 -18.93 -1.87 -11.15
N PRO A 150 -18.03 -1.43 -10.24
CA PRO A 150 -16.76 -0.83 -10.65
C PRO A 150 -15.81 -1.83 -11.33
N VAL A 151 -15.86 -3.12 -10.97
CA VAL A 151 -15.06 -4.15 -11.65
C VAL A 151 -15.52 -4.34 -13.09
N VAL A 152 -16.84 -4.47 -13.33
CA VAL A 152 -17.41 -4.57 -14.69
C VAL A 152 -17.11 -3.31 -15.49
N PHE A 153 -17.25 -2.13 -14.89
CA PHE A 153 -16.89 -0.88 -15.55
C PHE A 153 -15.40 -0.79 -15.87
N SER A 154 -14.52 -1.18 -14.93
CA SER A 154 -13.07 -1.19 -15.13
C SER A 154 -12.68 -2.10 -16.30
N MET A 155 -13.28 -3.29 -16.40
CA MET A 155 -13.11 -4.16 -17.56
C MET A 155 -13.65 -3.50 -18.84
N GLY A 156 -14.87 -2.98 -18.80
CA GLY A 156 -15.56 -2.39 -19.95
C GLY A 156 -14.89 -1.13 -20.51
N VAL A 157 -14.24 -0.30 -19.68
CA VAL A 157 -13.47 0.86 -20.12
C VAL A 157 -12.09 0.45 -20.62
N SER A 158 -11.45 -0.55 -20.00
CA SER A 158 -10.09 -0.95 -20.34
C SER A 158 -9.95 -1.48 -21.78
N PHE A 159 -10.99 -2.13 -22.33
CA PHE A 159 -10.98 -2.65 -23.71
C PHE A 159 -11.00 -1.55 -24.79
N PRO A 160 -12.01 -0.67 -24.88
CA PRO A 160 -12.08 0.35 -25.94
C PRO A 160 -10.99 1.42 -25.81
N LEU A 161 -10.55 1.74 -24.59
CA LEU A 161 -9.45 2.70 -24.41
C LEU A 161 -8.17 2.20 -25.10
N SER A 162 -7.92 0.88 -25.06
CA SER A 162 -6.72 0.25 -25.63
C SER A 162 -6.62 0.35 -27.15
N ASP A 163 -7.75 0.55 -27.83
CA ASP A 163 -7.83 0.71 -29.29
C ASP A 163 -7.74 2.18 -29.71
N MET A 164 -8.33 3.10 -28.94
CA MET A 164 -8.30 4.54 -29.24
C MET A 164 -6.94 5.18 -28.91
N VAL A 165 -6.15 4.53 -28.07
CA VAL A 165 -4.96 5.13 -27.45
C VAL A 165 -3.84 4.10 -27.35
N THR A 166 -2.76 4.29 -28.11
CA THR A 166 -1.58 3.40 -28.12
C THR A 166 -0.98 3.17 -26.73
N TRP A 167 -1.10 4.15 -25.83
CA TRP A 167 -0.63 4.08 -24.45
C TRP A 167 -1.69 3.60 -23.43
N ALA A 168 -2.95 3.37 -23.83
CA ALA A 168 -3.89 2.61 -22.99
C ALA A 168 -3.62 1.09 -23.06
N LYS A 169 -2.74 0.67 -23.96
CA LYS A 169 -2.03 -0.61 -23.87
C LYS A 169 -1.00 -0.64 -22.74
N THR A 170 -0.58 0.53 -22.22
CA THR A 170 0.38 0.63 -21.12
C THR A 170 -0.27 0.11 -19.83
N PRO A 171 0.35 -0.83 -19.12
CA PRO A 171 -0.20 -1.44 -17.90
C PRO A 171 -0.58 -0.42 -16.81
N GLY A 172 0.03 0.78 -16.82
CA GLY A 172 -0.23 1.85 -15.86
C GLY A 172 -1.69 2.33 -15.78
N ILE A 173 -2.37 2.64 -16.88
CA ILE A 173 -3.77 3.12 -16.80
C ILE A 173 -4.69 2.01 -16.30
N ARG A 174 -4.52 0.79 -16.81
CA ARG A 174 -5.32 -0.36 -16.37
C ARG A 174 -5.14 -0.59 -14.87
N PHE A 175 -3.92 -0.42 -14.38
CA PHE A 175 -3.65 -0.44 -12.95
C PHE A 175 -4.40 0.70 -12.24
N VAL A 176 -4.28 1.95 -12.68
CA VAL A 176 -5.02 3.10 -12.11
C VAL A 176 -6.51 2.80 -12.00
N VAL A 177 -7.16 2.40 -13.10
CA VAL A 177 -8.61 2.10 -13.09
C VAL A 177 -8.93 0.93 -12.16
N ALA A 178 -8.08 -0.10 -12.10
CA ALA A 178 -8.24 -1.20 -11.15
C ALA A 178 -8.05 -0.76 -9.68
N THR A 179 -7.10 0.14 -9.38
CA THR A 179 -6.91 0.65 -8.01
C THR A 179 -8.09 1.52 -7.58
N GLN A 180 -8.73 2.23 -8.52
CA GLN A 180 -9.91 3.07 -8.22
C GLN A 180 -11.10 2.26 -7.68
N THR A 181 -11.22 0.97 -8.02
CA THR A 181 -12.29 0.09 -7.51
C THR A 181 -12.05 -0.36 -6.08
N LEU A 182 -10.79 -0.35 -5.61
CA LEU A 182 -10.44 -0.68 -4.23
C LEU A 182 -11.09 0.33 -3.30
N THR A 183 -11.61 -0.17 -2.18
CA THR A 183 -12.08 0.72 -1.12
C THR A 183 -11.87 0.01 0.22
N PRO A 184 -10.65 0.13 0.74
CA PRO A 184 -10.19 -0.69 1.84
C PRO A 184 -10.83 -0.31 3.16
N PHE A 185 -11.21 -1.31 3.96
CA PHE A 185 -11.72 -1.10 5.31
C PHE A 185 -10.83 -0.18 6.17
N PRO A 186 -9.48 -0.30 6.18
CA PRO A 186 -8.63 0.59 6.98
C PRO A 186 -8.82 2.08 6.64
N VAL A 187 -9.05 2.38 5.35
CA VAL A 187 -9.25 3.76 4.85
C VAL A 187 -10.61 4.29 5.30
N VAL A 188 -11.67 3.50 5.12
CA VAL A 188 -13.03 3.87 5.54
C VAL A 188 -13.10 4.05 7.07
N SER A 189 -12.48 3.14 7.82
CA SER A 189 -12.40 3.22 9.29
C SER A 189 -11.68 4.49 9.76
N ARG A 190 -10.52 4.80 9.18
CA ARG A 190 -9.79 6.03 9.51
C ARG A 190 -10.58 7.29 9.16
N LEU A 191 -11.25 7.31 8.00
CA LEU A 191 -12.11 8.43 7.59
C LEU A 191 -13.27 8.65 8.57
N LEU A 192 -13.91 7.57 9.04
CA LEU A 192 -15.00 7.65 10.03
C LEU A 192 -14.52 8.13 11.41
N ILE A 193 -13.29 7.77 11.83
CA ILE A 193 -12.65 8.29 13.04
C ILE A 193 -12.40 9.79 12.89
N ASP A 194 -11.79 10.21 11.77
CA ASP A 194 -11.46 11.61 11.50
C ASP A 194 -12.72 12.49 11.43
N LEU A 195 -13.83 11.94 10.93
CA LEU A 195 -15.14 12.61 10.87
C LEU A 195 -15.96 12.48 12.17
N GLN A 196 -15.48 11.73 13.17
CA GLN A 196 -16.17 11.48 14.45
C GLN A 196 -17.58 10.83 14.34
N ILE A 197 -17.83 10.07 13.27
CA ILE A 197 -19.12 9.41 13.00
C ILE A 197 -19.04 7.88 13.01
N MET A 198 -17.93 7.31 13.50
CA MET A 198 -17.69 5.86 13.57
C MET A 198 -18.81 5.08 14.30
N ASN A 199 -19.35 5.63 15.40
CA ASN A 199 -20.36 4.97 16.23
C ASN A 199 -21.80 5.25 15.77
N SER A 200 -22.00 5.86 14.60
CA SER A 200 -23.33 6.09 14.03
C SER A 200 -23.82 4.84 13.28
N GLU A 201 -25.14 4.71 13.10
CA GLU A 201 -25.75 3.67 12.25
C GLU A 201 -25.14 3.65 10.84
N LEU A 202 -24.89 4.83 10.28
CA LEU A 202 -24.27 5.00 8.97
C LEU A 202 -22.79 4.60 8.98
N GLY A 203 -22.07 4.88 10.07
CA GLY A 203 -20.70 4.45 10.31
C GLY A 203 -20.58 2.92 10.39
N HIS A 204 -21.43 2.26 11.18
CA HIS A 204 -21.47 0.81 11.27
C HIS A 204 -21.80 0.15 9.92
N LEU A 205 -22.76 0.70 9.17
CA LEU A 205 -23.11 0.21 7.83
C LEU A 205 -21.95 0.40 6.82
N ALA A 206 -21.25 1.53 6.87
CA ALA A 206 -20.08 1.80 6.03
C ALA A 206 -18.92 0.85 6.35
N LEU A 207 -18.60 0.64 7.63
CA LEU A 207 -17.59 -0.30 8.07
C LEU A 207 -17.91 -1.73 7.60
N ALA A 208 -19.13 -2.19 7.88
CA ALA A 208 -19.61 -3.53 7.49
C ALA A 208 -19.56 -3.76 5.97
N SER A 209 -20.06 -2.82 5.17
CA SER A 209 -20.06 -2.93 3.72
C SER A 209 -18.65 -2.89 3.13
N ALA A 210 -17.78 -2.02 3.65
CA ALA A 210 -16.36 -1.98 3.28
C ALA A 210 -15.65 -3.29 3.62
N LEU A 211 -16.03 -3.91 4.74
CA LEU A 211 -15.50 -5.19 5.19
C LEU A 211 -15.82 -6.35 4.25
N ILE A 212 -17.10 -6.48 3.92
CA ILE A 212 -17.59 -7.51 3.01
C ILE A 212 -16.89 -7.36 1.66
N ARG A 213 -16.81 -6.12 1.15
CA ARG A 213 -16.14 -5.82 -0.10
C ARG A 213 -14.64 -6.14 -0.05
N GLU A 214 -13.94 -5.81 1.03
CA GLU A 214 -12.50 -6.09 1.17
C GLU A 214 -12.23 -7.60 1.15
N LEU A 215 -13.03 -8.39 1.88
CA LEU A 215 -12.93 -9.85 1.87
C LEU A 215 -13.24 -10.46 0.50
N LEU A 216 -14.28 -9.97 -0.18
CA LEU A 216 -14.61 -10.40 -1.55
C LEU A 216 -13.50 -10.02 -2.54
N SER A 217 -12.94 -8.82 -2.42
CA SER A 217 -11.83 -8.34 -3.24
C SER A 217 -10.59 -9.21 -3.07
N LEU A 218 -10.29 -9.65 -1.84
CA LEU A 218 -9.20 -10.59 -1.56
C LEU A 218 -9.40 -11.92 -2.29
N ILE A 219 -10.62 -12.47 -2.25
CA ILE A 219 -10.97 -13.71 -2.96
C ILE A 219 -10.77 -13.52 -4.47
N ILE A 220 -11.34 -12.46 -5.04
CA ILE A 220 -11.21 -12.16 -6.48
C ILE A 220 -9.74 -11.98 -6.86
N SER A 221 -8.98 -11.18 -6.12
CA SER A 221 -7.56 -10.94 -6.38
C SER A 221 -6.76 -12.24 -6.38
N THR A 222 -6.95 -13.08 -5.34
CA THR A 222 -6.30 -14.39 -5.21
C THR A 222 -6.63 -15.29 -6.40
N THR A 223 -7.92 -15.40 -6.77
CA THR A 223 -8.33 -16.19 -7.93
C THR A 223 -7.72 -15.66 -9.22
N THR A 224 -7.68 -14.34 -9.43
CA THR A 224 -7.08 -13.75 -10.65
C THR A 224 -5.56 -13.96 -10.73
N SER A 225 -4.84 -13.95 -9.61
CA SER A 225 -3.40 -14.23 -9.60
C SER A 225 -3.11 -15.68 -10.03
N TYR A 226 -3.83 -16.66 -9.50
CA TYR A 226 -3.58 -18.08 -9.82
C TYR A 226 -4.16 -18.51 -11.17
N THR A 227 -5.25 -17.90 -11.65
CA THR A 227 -5.73 -18.16 -13.03
C THR A 227 -4.74 -17.65 -14.07
N ARG A 228 -4.02 -16.55 -13.82
CA ARG A 228 -2.92 -16.09 -14.68
C ARG A 228 -1.80 -17.10 -14.76
N VAL A 229 -1.39 -17.69 -13.63
CA VAL A 229 -0.39 -18.77 -13.61
C VAL A 229 -0.87 -19.98 -14.41
N GLY A 230 -2.14 -20.38 -14.25
CA GLY A 230 -2.74 -21.46 -15.03
C GLY A 230 -2.82 -21.19 -16.53
N SER A 231 -2.97 -19.92 -16.95
CA SER A 231 -3.00 -19.53 -18.36
C SER A 231 -1.63 -19.55 -19.05
N GLN A 232 -0.53 -19.36 -18.29
CA GLN A 232 0.83 -19.38 -18.83
C GLN A 232 1.44 -20.79 -18.89
N GLY A 233 0.99 -21.69 -18.02
CA GLY A 233 1.38 -23.10 -18.01
C GLY A 233 0.24 -23.99 -18.49
N SER A 234 -0.55 -24.49 -17.55
CA SER A 234 -1.73 -25.33 -17.81
C SER A 234 -2.80 -25.11 -16.75
N ALA A 235 -4.09 -25.21 -17.14
CA ALA A 235 -5.23 -25.08 -16.23
C ALA A 235 -5.13 -25.90 -14.92
N PRO A 236 -4.67 -27.18 -14.92
CA PRO A 236 -4.53 -27.93 -13.67
C PRO A 236 -3.48 -27.34 -12.72
N LEU A 237 -2.41 -26.71 -13.22
CA LEU A 237 -1.41 -26.05 -12.35
C LEU A 237 -2.01 -24.85 -11.61
N GLY A 238 -2.87 -24.07 -12.27
CA GLY A 238 -3.56 -22.95 -11.63
C GLY A 238 -4.53 -23.41 -10.54
N ILE A 239 -5.29 -24.48 -10.79
CA ILE A 239 -6.22 -25.05 -9.80
C ILE A 239 -5.46 -25.66 -8.62
N GLN A 240 -4.34 -26.36 -8.89
CA GLN A 240 -3.48 -26.92 -7.86
C GLN A 240 -2.83 -25.83 -6.99
N ALA A 241 -2.36 -24.73 -7.59
CA ALA A 241 -1.80 -23.61 -6.85
C ALA A 241 -2.84 -22.93 -5.96
N LEU A 242 -4.06 -22.72 -6.48
CA LEU A 242 -5.16 -22.14 -5.71
C LEU A 242 -5.58 -23.04 -4.54
N SER A 243 -5.68 -24.36 -4.75
CA SER A 243 -6.07 -25.30 -3.70
C SER A 243 -5.02 -25.39 -2.60
N LEU A 244 -3.73 -25.46 -2.96
CA LEU A 244 -2.63 -25.40 -2.01
C LEU A 244 -2.64 -24.10 -1.21
N PHE A 245 -2.85 -22.96 -1.87
CA PHE A 245 -2.97 -21.68 -1.20
C PHE A 245 -4.10 -21.68 -0.15
N LEU A 246 -5.30 -22.11 -0.53
CA LEU A 246 -6.45 -22.15 0.39
C LEU A 246 -6.21 -23.08 1.58
N ILE A 247 -5.57 -24.24 1.35
CA ILE A 247 -5.20 -25.18 2.42
C ILE A 247 -4.19 -24.54 3.37
N THR A 248 -3.10 -23.98 2.85
CA THR A 248 -2.06 -23.32 3.67
C THR A 248 -2.61 -22.11 4.42
N ALA A 249 -3.46 -21.29 3.79
CA ALA A 249 -4.13 -20.15 4.43
C ALA A 249 -5.09 -20.62 5.55
N SER A 250 -5.83 -21.70 5.33
CA SER A 250 -6.74 -22.26 6.33
C SER A 250 -5.98 -22.85 7.53
N ILE A 251 -4.91 -23.60 7.28
CA ILE A 251 -4.06 -24.19 8.34
C ILE A 251 -3.38 -23.09 9.14
N SER A 252 -2.73 -22.13 8.47
CA SER A 252 -2.06 -21.01 9.14
C SER A 252 -3.04 -20.18 9.95
N GLY A 253 -4.24 -19.92 9.43
CA GLY A 253 -5.29 -19.23 10.16
C GLY A 253 -5.81 -20.00 11.37
N PHE A 254 -6.00 -21.32 11.24
CA PHE A 254 -6.41 -22.17 12.36
C PHE A 254 -5.34 -22.20 13.47
N VAL A 255 -4.07 -22.35 13.09
CA VAL A 255 -2.93 -22.34 14.03
C VAL A 255 -2.80 -20.97 14.70
N ALA A 256 -2.88 -19.87 13.94
CA ALA A 256 -2.82 -18.53 14.47
C ALA A 256 -3.95 -18.27 15.49
N ARG A 257 -5.19 -18.61 15.12
CA ARG A 257 -6.36 -18.46 16.00
C ARG A 257 -6.23 -19.30 17.27
N ALA A 258 -5.79 -20.56 17.15
CA ALA A 258 -5.54 -21.42 18.31
C ALA A 258 -4.45 -20.83 19.21
N GLY A 259 -3.37 -20.29 18.63
CA GLY A 259 -2.29 -19.61 19.34
C GLY A 259 -2.79 -18.36 20.09
N PHE A 260 -3.55 -17.48 19.43
CA PHE A 260 -4.11 -16.30 20.09
C PHE A 260 -5.07 -16.66 21.22
N LEU A 261 -5.95 -17.66 21.03
CA LEU A 261 -6.86 -18.12 22.08
C LEU A 261 -6.10 -18.75 23.25
N TRP A 262 -4.99 -19.44 23.00
CA TRP A 262 -4.12 -19.95 24.06
C TRP A 262 -3.48 -18.82 24.86
N ILE A 263 -2.98 -17.77 24.20
CA ILE A 263 -2.44 -16.57 24.87
C ILE A 263 -3.51 -15.88 25.72
N VAL A 264 -4.73 -15.77 25.20
CA VAL A 264 -5.88 -15.22 25.94
C VAL A 264 -6.16 -16.04 27.20
N ARG A 265 -6.19 -17.37 27.11
CA ARG A 265 -6.42 -18.27 28.27
C ARG A 265 -5.32 -18.18 29.33
N GLN A 266 -4.09 -17.90 28.92
CA GLN A 266 -2.94 -17.72 29.83
C GLN A 266 -2.90 -16.32 30.47
N THR A 267 -3.70 -15.38 29.98
CA THR A 267 -3.74 -14.01 30.49
C THR A 267 -4.81 -13.92 31.58
N PRO A 268 -4.46 -13.60 32.83
CA PRO A 268 -5.43 -13.46 33.91
C PRO A 268 -6.43 -12.32 33.62
N GLU A 269 -7.69 -12.55 33.97
CA GLU A 269 -8.77 -11.58 33.73
C GLU A 269 -8.44 -10.20 34.32
N GLY A 270 -8.61 -9.16 33.51
CA GLY A 270 -8.37 -7.76 33.90
C GLY A 270 -6.92 -7.27 33.88
N LYS A 271 -5.93 -8.12 33.54
CA LYS A 271 -4.54 -7.69 33.36
C LYS A 271 -4.16 -7.58 31.88
N PRO A 272 -3.32 -6.60 31.49
CA PRO A 272 -2.81 -6.54 30.13
C PRO A 272 -1.94 -7.75 29.83
N VAL A 273 -1.94 -8.14 28.55
CA VAL A 273 -1.10 -9.22 28.04
C VAL A 273 0.38 -8.87 28.27
N LYS A 274 1.18 -9.85 28.70
CA LYS A 274 2.62 -9.65 28.95
C LYS A 274 3.32 -9.15 27.68
N GLU A 275 4.26 -8.22 27.83
CA GLU A 275 5.02 -7.61 26.72
C GLU A 275 5.71 -8.65 25.81
N ALA A 276 6.17 -9.77 26.39
CA ALA A 276 6.76 -10.88 25.63
C ALA A 276 5.82 -11.43 24.55
N HIS A 277 4.51 -11.50 24.80
CA HIS A 277 3.55 -11.93 23.78
C HIS A 277 3.34 -10.88 22.70
N ILE A 278 3.39 -9.59 23.02
CA ILE A 278 3.27 -8.51 22.01
C ILE A 278 4.47 -8.58 21.05
N ILE A 279 5.68 -8.78 21.58
CA ILE A 279 6.90 -8.96 20.78
C ILE A 279 6.79 -10.22 19.93
N PHE A 280 6.33 -11.34 20.50
CA PHE A 280 6.10 -12.58 19.76
C PHE A 280 5.07 -12.41 18.63
N ILE A 281 3.95 -11.72 18.89
CA ILE A 281 2.95 -11.45 17.85
C ILE A 281 3.54 -10.55 16.75
N SER A 282 4.34 -9.55 17.13
CA SER A 282 5.02 -8.67 16.17
C SER A 282 6.02 -9.42 15.28
N SER A 283 6.71 -10.45 15.78
CA SER A 283 7.56 -11.30 14.94
C SER A 283 6.73 -12.22 14.03
N VAL A 284 5.62 -12.77 14.52
CA VAL A 284 4.68 -13.56 13.69
C VAL A 284 4.07 -12.71 12.57
N VAL A 285 3.79 -11.43 12.81
CA VAL A 285 3.34 -10.47 11.78
C VAL A 285 4.35 -10.39 10.63
N LEU A 286 5.64 -10.26 10.92
CA LEU A 286 6.68 -10.22 9.89
C LEU A 286 6.79 -11.54 9.13
N VAL A 287 6.72 -12.68 9.83
CA VAL A 287 6.72 -14.01 9.19
C VAL A 287 5.50 -14.18 8.28
N SER A 288 4.32 -13.70 8.68
CA SER A 288 3.10 -13.78 7.88
C SER A 288 3.21 -13.00 6.56
N ALA A 289 3.92 -11.86 6.56
CA ALA A 289 4.19 -11.10 5.34
C ALA A 289 5.08 -11.89 4.37
N ILE A 290 6.14 -12.52 4.87
CA ILE A 290 7.06 -13.36 4.07
C ILE A 290 6.30 -14.55 3.47
N MET A 291 5.47 -15.23 4.26
CA MET A 291 4.67 -16.36 3.77
C MET A 291 3.73 -15.92 2.66
N CYS A 292 3.07 -14.77 2.80
CA CYS A 292 2.13 -14.26 1.81
C CYS A 292 2.82 -13.82 0.51
N ASP A 293 3.97 -13.15 0.61
CA ASP A 293 4.77 -12.72 -0.54
C ASP A 293 5.28 -13.92 -1.36
N ASN A 294 5.77 -14.96 -0.67
CA ASN A 294 6.21 -16.21 -1.32
C ASN A 294 5.07 -16.97 -2.03
N LEU A 295 3.82 -16.75 -1.62
CA LEU A 295 2.64 -17.35 -2.26
C LEU A 295 2.22 -16.59 -3.53
N GLY A 296 2.87 -15.46 -3.86
CA GLY A 296 2.54 -14.65 -5.04
C GLY A 296 1.32 -13.75 -4.83
N ILE A 297 0.98 -13.47 -3.58
CA ILE A 297 -0.05 -12.51 -3.17
C ILE A 297 0.65 -11.28 -2.62
N LEU A 298 -0.02 -10.12 -2.66
CA LEU A 298 0.51 -8.90 -2.06
C LEU A 298 0.82 -9.11 -0.57
N TYR A 299 2.09 -8.88 -0.19
CA TYR A 299 2.66 -9.15 1.14
C TYR A 299 1.84 -8.61 2.32
N HIS A 300 1.05 -7.56 2.12
CA HIS A 300 0.26 -6.91 3.17
C HIS A 300 -1.02 -7.67 3.56
N TYR A 301 -1.50 -8.60 2.72
CA TYR A 301 -2.67 -9.42 3.04
C TYR A 301 -2.39 -10.44 4.14
N GLY A 302 -1.15 -10.94 4.26
CA GLY A 302 -0.75 -11.87 5.33
C GLY A 302 -0.96 -11.27 6.73
N PRO A 303 -0.32 -10.13 7.05
CA PRO A 303 -0.52 -9.38 8.28
C PRO A 303 -1.99 -9.01 8.54
N PHE A 304 -2.72 -8.61 7.50
CA PHE A 304 -4.14 -8.28 7.59
C PHE A 304 -4.99 -9.48 8.02
N LEU A 305 -4.82 -10.63 7.38
CA LEU A 305 -5.51 -11.88 7.75
C LEU A 305 -5.10 -12.37 9.14
N LEU A 306 -3.83 -12.23 9.50
CA LEU A 306 -3.36 -12.55 10.85
C LEU A 306 -4.07 -11.68 11.90
N GLY A 307 -4.23 -10.39 11.63
CA GLY A 307 -4.98 -9.46 12.47
C GLY A 307 -6.44 -9.87 12.64
N LEU A 308 -7.08 -10.36 11.57
CA LEU A 308 -8.47 -10.84 11.60
C LEU A 308 -8.68 -12.07 12.49
N PHE A 309 -7.64 -12.88 12.69
CA PHE A 309 -7.70 -14.03 13.60
C PHE A 309 -7.50 -13.66 15.07
N VAL A 310 -7.05 -12.43 15.36
CA VAL A 310 -6.99 -11.91 16.72
C VAL A 310 -8.43 -11.64 17.18
N PRO A 311 -8.87 -12.18 18.34
CA PRO A 311 -10.19 -11.87 18.86
C PRO A 311 -10.31 -10.38 19.19
N ASP A 312 -11.35 -9.74 18.66
CA ASP A 312 -11.63 -8.33 18.93
C ASP A 312 -11.95 -8.09 20.41
N GLY A 313 -11.39 -7.02 20.95
CA GLY A 313 -11.63 -6.58 22.32
C GLY A 313 -10.65 -7.15 23.36
N PRO A 314 -10.97 -6.99 24.66
CA PRO A 314 -10.07 -7.38 25.74
C PRO A 314 -10.00 -8.91 25.93
N PRO A 315 -8.85 -9.43 26.40
CA PRO A 315 -7.64 -8.69 26.80
C PRO A 315 -6.62 -8.47 25.66
N LEU A 316 -6.70 -9.21 24.55
CA LEU A 316 -5.61 -9.26 23.55
C LEU A 316 -5.71 -8.17 22.48
N GLY A 317 -6.85 -8.03 21.81
CA GLY A 317 -7.02 -7.04 20.74
C GLY A 317 -6.85 -5.61 21.26
N SER A 318 -7.46 -5.29 22.41
CA SER A 318 -7.37 -3.96 23.02
C SER A 318 -5.94 -3.60 23.44
N THR A 319 -5.17 -4.56 23.98
CA THR A 319 -3.78 -4.31 24.40
C THR A 319 -2.83 -4.15 23.21
N LEU A 320 -3.03 -4.92 22.14
CA LEU A 320 -2.30 -4.74 20.89
C LEU A 320 -2.57 -3.35 20.30
N VAL A 321 -3.84 -2.93 20.26
CA VAL A 321 -4.24 -1.59 19.79
C VAL A 321 -3.58 -0.51 20.64
N GLU A 322 -3.71 -0.56 21.97
CA GLU A 322 -3.12 0.45 22.85
C GLU A 322 -1.60 0.59 22.70
N ARG A 323 -0.88 -0.54 22.54
CA ARG A 323 0.59 -0.55 22.50
C ARG A 323 1.17 -0.27 21.12
N LEU A 324 0.55 -0.75 20.05
CA LEU A 324 1.08 -0.63 18.69
C LEU A 324 0.48 0.56 17.93
N GLU A 325 -0.74 1.01 18.25
CA GLU A 325 -1.38 2.10 17.49
C GLU A 325 -0.58 3.39 17.53
N THR A 326 0.03 3.73 18.67
CA THR A 326 0.84 4.96 18.80
C THR A 326 2.04 4.93 17.86
N LEU A 327 2.72 3.79 17.73
CA LEU A 327 3.83 3.61 16.79
C LEU A 327 3.34 3.56 15.34
N VAL A 328 2.26 2.81 15.08
CA VAL A 328 1.76 2.58 13.73
C VAL A 328 1.12 3.83 13.13
N SER A 329 0.19 4.46 13.85
CA SER A 329 -0.49 5.69 13.42
C SER A 329 0.39 6.93 13.57
N GLY A 330 1.28 6.93 14.57
CA GLY A 330 2.16 8.06 14.87
C GLY A 330 3.39 8.14 13.97
N TRP A 331 4.04 7.01 13.68
CA TRP A 331 5.31 6.98 12.94
C TRP A 331 5.17 6.31 11.58
N PHE A 332 4.66 5.08 11.53
CA PHE A 332 4.72 4.27 10.31
C PHE A 332 3.77 4.71 9.20
N ALA A 333 2.52 5.08 9.54
CA ALA A 333 1.56 5.55 8.55
C ALA A 333 1.98 6.87 7.87
N PRO A 334 2.41 7.92 8.61
CA PRO A 334 2.95 9.14 7.98
C PRO A 334 4.15 8.85 7.08
N LEU A 335 5.03 7.95 7.51
CA LEU A 335 6.24 7.62 6.79
C LEU A 335 5.92 6.99 5.43
N LEU A 336 5.00 6.02 5.37
CA LEU A 336 4.57 5.42 4.11
C LEU A 336 3.89 6.43 3.17
N LEU A 337 3.00 7.27 3.70
CA LEU A 337 2.29 8.28 2.92
C LEU A 337 3.24 9.35 2.37
N THR A 338 4.19 9.79 3.19
CA THR A 338 5.23 10.73 2.78
C THR A 338 6.15 10.10 1.74
N TYR A 339 6.52 8.82 1.90
CA TYR A 339 7.34 8.10 0.94
C TYR A 339 6.64 7.96 -0.43
N CYS A 340 5.33 7.70 -0.45
CA CYS A 340 4.54 7.72 -1.70
C CYS A 340 4.57 9.12 -2.37
N GLY A 341 4.39 10.18 -1.58
CA GLY A 341 4.46 11.56 -2.09
C GLY A 341 5.85 11.98 -2.56
N LEU A 342 6.91 11.57 -1.85
CA LEU A 342 8.32 11.82 -2.17
C LEU A 342 8.67 11.31 -3.57
N HIS A 343 8.04 10.20 -3.95
CA HIS A 343 8.26 9.50 -5.21
C HIS A 343 7.32 9.92 -6.33
N SER A 344 6.45 10.89 -6.07
CA SER A 344 5.50 11.43 -7.03
C SER A 344 6.07 12.70 -7.68
N ASP A 345 6.21 12.67 -9.01
CA ASP A 345 6.58 13.84 -9.81
C ASP A 345 5.38 14.29 -10.64
N ILE A 346 4.77 15.41 -10.23
CA ILE A 346 3.60 15.97 -10.92
C ILE A 346 4.01 16.59 -12.27
N PHE A 347 5.27 17.01 -12.41
CA PHE A 347 5.76 17.70 -13.60
C PHE A 347 6.40 16.77 -14.63
N ALA A 348 6.65 15.51 -14.28
CA ALA A 348 7.08 14.49 -15.24
C ALA A 348 6.04 14.30 -16.36
N VAL A 349 4.78 14.58 -16.07
CA VAL A 349 3.68 14.52 -17.03
C VAL A 349 3.51 15.90 -17.69
N SER A 350 4.35 16.22 -18.68
CA SER A 350 4.28 17.51 -19.38
C SER A 350 3.32 17.54 -20.57
N ASP A 351 2.89 16.37 -21.06
CA ASP A 351 1.95 16.27 -22.19
C ASP A 351 0.51 16.59 -21.74
N LEU A 352 0.00 17.74 -22.19
CA LEU A 352 -1.37 18.21 -21.94
C LEU A 352 -2.43 17.18 -22.37
N ARG A 353 -2.19 16.45 -23.46
CA ARG A 353 -3.13 15.43 -23.94
C ARG A 353 -3.19 14.26 -22.97
N TYR A 354 -2.04 13.85 -22.44
CA TYR A 354 -1.99 12.80 -21.42
C TYR A 354 -2.67 13.25 -20.13
N GLN A 355 -2.40 14.48 -19.66
CA GLN A 355 -3.05 15.03 -18.47
C GLN A 355 -4.56 15.04 -18.61
N PHE A 356 -5.08 15.52 -19.74
CA PHE A 356 -6.53 15.58 -19.98
C PHE A 356 -7.18 14.19 -19.92
N ILE A 357 -6.56 13.19 -20.55
CA ILE A 357 -7.09 11.82 -20.55
C ILE A 357 -6.99 11.20 -19.15
N LEU A 358 -5.88 11.39 -18.44
CA LEU A 358 -5.72 10.92 -17.06
C LEU A 358 -6.80 11.50 -16.15
N TRP A 359 -7.01 12.82 -16.19
CA TRP A 359 -8.06 13.49 -15.43
C TRP A 359 -9.45 12.99 -15.80
N THR A 360 -9.72 12.78 -17.09
CA THR A 360 -11.00 12.24 -17.57
C THR A 360 -11.25 10.83 -17.05
N VAL A 361 -10.24 9.95 -17.09
CA VAL A 361 -10.34 8.57 -16.59
C VAL A 361 -10.51 8.55 -15.08
N LEU A 362 -9.74 9.35 -14.34
CA LEU A 362 -9.86 9.45 -12.87
C LEU A 362 -11.21 10.00 -12.45
N PHE A 363 -11.67 11.07 -13.10
CA PHE A 363 -13.00 11.65 -12.84
C PHE A 363 -14.10 10.65 -13.18
N GLY A 364 -14.04 10.01 -14.35
CA GLY A 364 -15.00 8.98 -14.75
C GLY A 364 -15.04 7.80 -13.78
N ALA A 365 -13.88 7.28 -13.37
CA ALA A 365 -13.79 6.19 -12.40
C ALA A 365 -14.38 6.58 -11.04
N THR A 366 -14.11 7.81 -10.57
CA THR A 366 -14.66 8.34 -9.32
C THR A 366 -16.18 8.48 -9.39
N VAL A 367 -16.71 9.01 -10.50
CA VAL A 367 -18.16 9.15 -10.73
C VAL A 367 -18.83 7.78 -10.75
N VAL A 368 -18.24 6.79 -11.43
CA VAL A 368 -18.82 5.44 -11.46
C VAL A 368 -18.75 4.76 -10.11
N LYS A 369 -17.65 4.92 -9.36
CA LYS A 369 -17.54 4.40 -8.00
C LYS A 369 -18.61 5.00 -7.09
N PHE A 370 -18.77 6.32 -7.14
CA PHE A 370 -19.81 7.03 -6.40
C PHE A 370 -21.21 6.55 -6.80
N ALA A 371 -21.50 6.46 -8.10
CA ALA A 371 -22.79 6.01 -8.62
C ALA A 371 -23.09 4.55 -8.21
N ALA A 372 -22.12 3.66 -8.26
CA ALA A 372 -22.27 2.27 -7.83
C ALA A 372 -22.65 2.18 -6.35
N ASN A 373 -21.94 2.92 -5.50
CA ASN A 373 -22.24 3.01 -4.07
C ASN A 373 -23.65 3.59 -3.85
N PHE A 374 -24.01 4.66 -4.57
CA PHE A 374 -25.30 5.32 -4.44
C PHE A 374 -26.47 4.43 -4.87
N VAL A 375 -26.35 3.77 -6.03
CA VAL A 375 -27.34 2.82 -6.53
C VAL A 375 -27.52 1.66 -5.55
N SER A 376 -26.43 1.14 -4.99
CA SER A 376 -26.52 0.05 -4.01
C SER A 376 -27.24 0.46 -2.72
N ALA A 377 -27.01 1.68 -2.24
CA ALA A 377 -27.71 2.26 -1.09
C ALA A 377 -29.19 2.54 -1.41
N PHE A 378 -29.48 2.97 -2.64
CA PHE A 378 -30.84 3.22 -3.12
C PHE A 378 -31.66 1.92 -3.23
N ILE A 379 -31.06 0.83 -3.74
CA ILE A 379 -31.67 -0.51 -3.76
C ILE A 379 -32.03 -0.96 -2.34
N CYS A 380 -31.22 -0.58 -1.35
CA CYS A 380 -31.47 -0.84 0.07
C CYS A 380 -32.53 0.07 0.71
N LYS A 381 -33.22 0.91 -0.08
CA LYS A 381 -34.26 1.86 0.34
C LYS A 381 -33.78 2.84 1.42
N MET A 382 -32.53 3.26 1.35
CA MET A 382 -32.00 4.32 2.23
C MET A 382 -32.51 5.70 1.78
N PRO A 383 -32.73 6.64 2.72
CA PRO A 383 -33.05 8.02 2.34
C PRO A 383 -31.88 8.62 1.55
N VAL A 384 -32.20 9.49 0.59
CA VAL A 384 -31.22 10.01 -0.39
C VAL A 384 -30.02 10.69 0.29
N LYS A 385 -30.24 11.40 1.41
CA LYS A 385 -29.17 12.05 2.17
C LYS A 385 -28.16 11.03 2.73
N ASP A 386 -28.65 9.95 3.32
CA ASP A 386 -27.79 8.89 3.87
C ASP A 386 -27.11 8.09 2.75
N ALA A 387 -27.81 7.86 1.63
CA ALA A 387 -27.23 7.23 0.46
C ALA A 387 -26.06 8.05 -0.12
N ILE A 388 -26.20 9.37 -0.22
CA ILE A 388 -25.11 10.27 -0.66
C ILE A 388 -23.96 10.23 0.34
N ALA A 389 -24.23 10.38 1.64
CA ALA A 389 -23.21 10.36 2.67
C ALA A 389 -22.43 9.04 2.68
N LEU A 390 -23.12 7.90 2.64
CA LEU A 390 -22.51 6.58 2.55
C LEU A 390 -21.66 6.43 1.28
N SER A 391 -22.15 6.94 0.14
CA SER A 391 -21.42 6.86 -1.13
C SER A 391 -20.14 7.68 -1.12
N LEU A 392 -20.15 8.86 -0.49
CA LEU A 392 -18.94 9.66 -0.29
C LEU A 392 -17.93 8.93 0.61
N LEU A 393 -18.40 8.35 1.73
CA LEU A 393 -17.54 7.59 2.64
C LEU A 393 -16.89 6.38 1.96
N LEU A 394 -17.67 5.61 1.20
CA LEU A 394 -17.20 4.45 0.44
C LEU A 394 -16.47 4.82 -0.86
N SER A 395 -16.30 6.10 -1.18
CA SER A 395 -15.47 6.54 -2.30
C SER A 395 -14.12 7.09 -1.85
N GLY A 396 -13.93 7.27 -0.53
CA GLY A 396 -12.67 7.74 0.04
C GLY A 396 -11.50 6.82 -0.31
N GLN A 397 -10.36 7.43 -0.66
CA GLN A 397 -9.09 6.76 -0.95
C GLN A 397 -8.05 7.20 0.07
N GLY A 398 -7.06 6.34 0.30
CA GLY A 398 -6.02 6.66 1.27
C GLY A 398 -4.78 5.80 1.11
N ILE A 399 -4.30 5.33 2.26
CA ILE A 399 -2.97 4.75 2.41
C ILE A 399 -2.79 3.43 1.64
N VAL A 400 -3.84 2.63 1.51
CA VAL A 400 -3.78 1.31 0.86
C VAL A 400 -3.68 1.48 -0.66
N GLU A 401 -4.44 2.40 -1.26
CA GLU A 401 -4.37 2.71 -2.69
C GLU A 401 -3.00 3.31 -3.06
N LEU A 402 -2.48 4.22 -2.24
CA LEU A 402 -1.14 4.79 -2.44
C LEU A 402 -0.04 3.73 -2.34
N ALA A 403 -0.13 2.82 -1.38
CA ALA A 403 0.77 1.69 -1.27
C ALA A 403 0.67 0.75 -2.48
N ALA A 404 -0.52 0.54 -3.02
CA ALA A 404 -0.73 -0.26 -4.23
C ALA A 404 -0.07 0.38 -5.46
N PHE A 405 -0.19 1.71 -5.63
CA PHE A 405 0.51 2.45 -6.69
C PHE A 405 2.03 2.34 -6.59
N LEU A 406 2.56 2.46 -5.39
CA LEU A 406 3.99 2.29 -5.12
C LEU A 406 4.47 0.88 -5.48
N ALA A 407 3.75 -0.16 -5.04
CA ALA A 407 4.08 -1.55 -5.36
C ALA A 407 4.03 -1.84 -6.87
N PHE A 408 3.04 -1.28 -7.57
CA PHE A 408 2.95 -1.39 -9.03
C PHE A 408 4.15 -0.75 -9.74
N ARG A 409 4.54 0.46 -9.32
CA ARG A 409 5.69 1.16 -9.89
C ARG A 409 6.97 0.32 -9.77
N GLU A 410 7.20 -0.27 -8.61
CA GLU A 410 8.39 -1.11 -8.37
C GLU A 410 8.38 -2.39 -9.20
N ASN A 411 7.23 -3.03 -9.34
CA ASN A 411 7.09 -4.21 -10.19
C ASN A 411 7.36 -3.90 -11.67
N GLU A 412 6.86 -2.77 -12.18
CA GLU A 412 7.16 -2.31 -13.55
C GLU A 412 8.66 -2.02 -13.75
N VAL A 413 9.30 -1.35 -12.79
CA VAL A 413 10.75 -1.07 -12.83
C VAL A 413 11.55 -2.38 -12.86
N ASN A 414 11.21 -3.35 -12.01
CA ASN A 414 11.86 -4.66 -11.97
C ASN A 414 11.66 -5.45 -13.27
N ASN A 415 10.44 -5.48 -13.80
CA ASN A 415 10.14 -6.16 -15.06
C ASN A 415 10.88 -5.53 -16.24
N HIS A 416 11.01 -4.20 -16.26
CA HIS A 416 11.77 -3.49 -17.29
C HIS A 416 13.27 -3.81 -17.20
N PHE A 417 13.84 -3.84 -15.98
CA PHE A 417 15.23 -4.22 -15.76
C PHE A 417 15.52 -5.66 -16.22
N LEU A 418 14.65 -6.61 -15.85
CA LEU A 418 14.77 -8.02 -16.27
C LEU A 418 14.68 -8.18 -17.80
N ARG A 419 13.85 -7.40 -18.48
CA ARG A 419 13.78 -7.41 -19.95
C ARG A 419 15.08 -6.93 -20.58
N ILE A 420 15.66 -5.84 -20.10
CA ILE A 420 16.93 -5.31 -20.61
C ILE A 420 18.06 -6.33 -20.39
N THR A 421 18.18 -6.89 -19.19
CA THR A 421 19.24 -7.88 -18.89
C THR A 421 19.05 -9.17 -19.68
N SER A 422 17.81 -9.64 -19.88
CA SER A 422 17.53 -10.80 -20.75
C SER A 422 17.84 -10.52 -22.22
N SER A 423 17.64 -9.28 -22.71
CA SER A 423 17.97 -8.88 -24.08
C SER A 423 19.45 -8.61 -24.32
N MET A 424 20.24 -8.39 -23.27
CA MET A 424 21.70 -8.27 -23.33
C MET A 424 22.42 -9.61 -23.16
N GLY A 425 21.70 -10.63 -22.66
CA GLY A 425 22.20 -12.00 -22.48
C GLY A 425 21.85 -12.96 -23.63
N ALA A 426 21.14 -12.49 -24.65
CA ALA A 426 20.84 -13.19 -25.91
C ALA A 426 21.54 -12.44 -27.05
#